data_AF-A0A9E2MI03-F1
#
_entry.id   AF-A0A9E2MI03-F1
#
_cell.length_a   1.000
_cell.length_b   1.000
_cell.length_c   1.000
_cell.angle_alpha   90.00
_cell.angle_beta   90.00
_cell.angle_gamma   90.00
#
_symmetry.space_group_name_H-M   'P 1'
#
loop_
_entity.id
_entity.type
_entity.pdbx_description
1 polymer ?
#
loop_
_entity_poly.entity_id
_entity_poly.type
_entity_poly.pdbx_seq_one_letter_code
_entity_poly.pdbx_strand_id
1 'polypeptide(L)'
;MEKNNDKLGQKVLDTIQQKQVKPLPKVWFLGKESFWWGGVTVSILAAFASMAVFVFILFSQDWDIGSELGRGWIPFILRVFPFFWMLMIILLVYLIYISLRHTSSGYKYKTSMIILLSVIIIAGVGIGLHFLGGGQKTEEFAQRHMPVYGAIHQQRMQLWHQPERGFLAGSIVAIEGKHVCILEDLGKNIWHVQLKDVDKPIILHIGMQVKVRGIVGNEQWFFAESIRPFFPKRIMLNR
;
A
#
# COMPACT_ATOMS: atom_id res chain seq x y z
N MET A 1 -30.59 -30.93 46.90
CA MET A 1 -29.69 -30.27 45.92
C MET A 1 -28.27 -30.06 46.47
N GLU A 2 -28.08 -30.04 47.79
CA GLU A 2 -26.79 -29.83 48.49
C GLU A 2 -25.73 -30.91 48.21
N LYS A 3 -26.13 -32.19 48.22
CA LYS A 3 -25.24 -33.38 48.10
C LYS A 3 -24.44 -33.49 46.78
N ASN A 4 -24.81 -32.74 45.75
CA ASN A 4 -24.18 -32.80 44.42
C ASN A 4 -23.02 -31.79 44.28
N ASN A 5 -23.05 -30.69 45.05
CA ASN A 5 -21.97 -29.71 45.09
C ASN A 5 -20.72 -30.26 45.79
N ASP A 6 -20.90 -31.06 46.84
CA ASP A 6 -19.78 -31.65 47.60
C ASP A 6 -18.97 -32.62 46.71
N LYS A 7 -19.67 -33.46 45.94
CA LYS A 7 -19.01 -34.36 44.98
C LYS A 7 -18.23 -33.62 43.89
N LEU A 8 -18.74 -32.49 43.42
CA LEU A 8 -18.05 -31.68 42.42
C LEU A 8 -16.82 -31.01 43.04
N GLY A 9 -16.96 -30.45 44.23
CA GLY A 9 -15.87 -29.81 44.99
C GLY A 9 -14.74 -30.77 45.31
N GLN A 10 -15.04 -31.97 45.84
CA GLN A 10 -14.04 -33.02 46.07
C GLN A 10 -13.33 -33.42 44.78
N LYS A 11 -14.07 -33.60 43.68
CA LYS A 11 -13.49 -34.01 42.39
C LYS A 11 -12.56 -32.93 41.81
N VAL A 12 -12.88 -31.65 42.02
CA VAL A 12 -12.01 -30.52 41.64
C VAL A 12 -10.75 -30.49 42.49
N LEU A 13 -10.87 -30.67 43.81
CA LEU A 13 -9.74 -30.74 44.76
C LEU A 13 -8.79 -31.90 44.45
N ASP A 14 -9.33 -33.10 44.25
CA ASP A 14 -8.57 -34.30 43.87
C ASP A 14 -7.84 -34.10 42.54
N THR A 15 -8.49 -33.44 41.57
CA THR A 15 -7.87 -33.14 40.27
C THR A 15 -6.74 -32.12 40.39
N ILE A 16 -6.88 -31.09 41.22
CA ILE A 16 -5.84 -30.07 41.47
C ILE A 16 -4.63 -30.71 42.15
N GLN A 17 -4.86 -31.59 43.12
CA GLN A 17 -3.81 -32.31 43.85
C GLN A 17 -3.12 -33.36 42.98
N GLN A 18 -3.87 -34.18 42.22
CA GLN A 18 -3.29 -35.19 41.31
C GLN A 18 -2.49 -34.54 40.16
N LYS A 19 -2.98 -33.43 39.60
CA LYS A 19 -2.33 -32.77 38.45
C LYS A 19 -1.29 -31.71 38.85
N GLN A 20 -1.05 -31.50 40.15
CA GLN A 20 -0.17 -30.44 40.68
C GLN A 20 -0.36 -29.09 39.96
N VAL A 21 -1.61 -28.68 39.78
CA VAL A 21 -1.91 -27.46 39.03
C VAL A 21 -1.44 -26.25 39.83
N LYS A 22 -0.29 -25.68 39.46
CA LYS A 22 0.25 -24.48 40.12
C LYS A 22 -0.55 -23.24 39.68
N PRO A 23 -0.95 -22.36 40.62
CA PRO A 23 -1.59 -21.11 40.27
C PRO A 23 -0.60 -20.23 39.51
N LEU A 24 -0.88 -20.00 38.23
CA LEU A 24 -0.12 -19.05 37.43
C LEU A 24 -0.52 -17.61 37.83
N PRO A 25 0.44 -16.67 37.92
CA PRO A 25 0.14 -15.30 38.26
C PRO A 25 -0.78 -14.66 37.22
N LYS A 26 -1.78 -13.87 37.67
CA LYS A 26 -2.77 -13.19 36.80
C LYS A 26 -2.10 -12.34 35.71
N VAL A 27 -0.92 -11.79 35.98
CA VAL A 27 -0.13 -10.98 35.04
C VAL A 27 0.28 -11.79 33.80
N TRP A 28 0.52 -13.09 33.94
CA TRP A 28 0.87 -13.96 32.81
C TRP A 28 -0.31 -14.15 31.85
N PHE A 29 -1.53 -14.26 32.38
CA PHE A 29 -2.75 -14.30 31.57
C PHE A 29 -3.04 -12.94 30.90
N LEU A 30 -2.93 -11.84 31.64
CA LEU A 30 -3.10 -10.48 31.11
C LEU A 30 -2.10 -10.20 29.98
N GLY A 31 -0.82 -10.54 30.17
CA GLY A 31 0.22 -10.33 29.16
C GLY A 31 -0.02 -11.12 27.87
N LYS A 32 -0.46 -12.38 27.99
CA LYS A 32 -0.78 -13.23 26.83
C LYS A 32 -1.96 -12.67 26.04
N GLU A 33 -3.00 -12.22 26.72
CA GLU A 33 -4.19 -11.65 26.09
C GLU A 33 -3.89 -10.29 25.45
N SER A 34 -3.15 -9.41 26.12
CA SER A 34 -2.72 -8.13 25.54
C SER A 34 -1.84 -8.31 24.31
N PHE A 35 -0.93 -9.29 24.32
CA PHE A 35 -0.09 -9.60 23.16
C PHE A 35 -0.92 -10.04 21.95
N TRP A 36 -1.92 -10.90 22.18
CA TRP A 36 -2.83 -11.35 21.12
C TRP A 36 -3.63 -10.18 20.53
N TRP A 37 -4.28 -9.38 21.37
CA TRP A 37 -5.04 -8.20 20.92
C TRP A 37 -4.15 -7.17 20.23
N GLY A 38 -2.91 -6.97 20.71
CA GLY A 38 -1.92 -6.13 20.04
C GLY A 38 -1.63 -6.59 18.61
N GLY A 39 -1.42 -7.89 18.39
CA GLY A 39 -1.22 -8.45 17.05
C GLY A 39 -2.43 -8.25 16.13
N VAL A 40 -3.65 -8.39 16.66
CA VAL A 40 -4.90 -8.11 15.92
C VAL A 40 -4.97 -6.64 15.52
N THR A 41 -4.73 -5.73 16.46
CA THR A 41 -4.74 -4.28 16.19
C THR A 41 -3.72 -3.90 15.13
N VAL A 42 -2.48 -4.41 15.22
CA VAL A 42 -1.44 -4.16 14.21
C VAL A 42 -1.87 -4.69 12.84
N SER A 43 -2.46 -5.88 12.78
CA SER A 43 -2.95 -6.46 11.52
C SER A 43 -4.06 -5.63 10.88
N ILE A 44 -4.99 -5.10 11.68
CA ILE A 44 -6.07 -4.22 11.22
C ILE A 44 -5.48 -2.91 10.67
N LEU A 45 -4.56 -2.27 11.39
CA LEU A 45 -3.92 -1.04 10.95
C LEU A 45 -3.13 -1.25 9.65
N ALA A 46 -2.40 -2.37 9.55
CA ALA A 46 -1.70 -2.74 8.32
C ALA A 46 -2.68 -2.96 7.15
N ALA A 47 -3.87 -3.51 7.40
CA ALA A 47 -4.87 -3.73 6.35
C ALA A 47 -5.44 -2.41 5.83
N PHE A 48 -5.70 -1.46 6.73
CA PHE A 48 -6.13 -0.10 6.36
C PHE A 48 -5.06 0.64 5.55
N ALA A 49 -3.80 0.57 5.98
CA ALA A 49 -2.68 1.15 5.24
C ALA A 49 -2.54 0.52 3.85
N SER A 50 -2.62 -0.81 3.76
CA SER A 50 -2.56 -1.55 2.50
C SER A 50 -3.68 -1.14 1.54
N MET A 51 -4.91 -1.00 2.05
CA MET A 51 -6.05 -0.54 1.25
C MET A 51 -5.88 0.91 0.80
N ALA A 52 -5.37 1.80 1.66
CA ALA A 52 -5.11 3.20 1.30
C ALA A 52 -4.08 3.31 0.16
N VAL A 53 -3.04 2.48 0.19
CA VAL A 53 -2.04 2.40 -0.88
C VAL A 53 -2.64 1.80 -2.15
N PHE A 54 -3.41 0.71 -2.03
CA PHE A 54 -4.10 0.09 -3.15
C PHE A 54 -4.96 1.11 -3.92
N VAL A 55 -5.78 1.88 -3.21
CA VAL A 55 -6.61 2.96 -3.78
C VAL A 55 -5.73 4.06 -4.37
N PHE A 56 -4.70 4.50 -3.65
CA PHE A 56 -3.76 5.51 -4.15
C PHE A 56 -3.14 5.12 -5.48
N ILE A 57 -2.61 3.90 -5.58
CA ILE A 57 -1.99 3.39 -6.80
C ILE A 57 -3.01 3.35 -7.93
N LEU A 58 -4.24 2.89 -7.71
CA LEU A 58 -5.25 2.83 -8.78
C LEU A 58 -5.64 4.23 -9.29
N PHE A 59 -5.75 5.22 -8.41
CA PHE A 59 -6.14 6.58 -8.78
C PHE A 59 -4.97 7.39 -9.37
N SER A 60 -3.72 6.99 -9.11
CA SER A 60 -2.52 7.68 -9.62
C SER A 60 -2.08 7.23 -11.02
N GLN A 61 -2.85 6.36 -11.69
CA GLN A 61 -2.50 5.85 -13.02
C GLN A 61 -3.06 6.70 -14.13
N ASP A 62 -2.29 6.79 -15.20
CA ASP A 62 -2.66 7.48 -16.42
C ASP A 62 -3.54 6.57 -17.28
N TRP A 63 -4.78 6.33 -16.80
CA TRP A 63 -5.77 5.49 -17.48
C TRP A 63 -6.08 6.00 -18.88
N ASP A 64 -5.94 7.31 -19.14
CA ASP A 64 -6.16 7.95 -20.45
C ASP A 64 -5.27 7.43 -21.57
N ILE A 65 -4.06 6.97 -21.24
CA ILE A 65 -3.03 6.50 -22.19
C ILE A 65 -2.64 5.03 -21.95
N GLY A 66 -3.41 4.32 -21.12
CA GLY A 66 -3.05 2.98 -20.67
C GLY A 66 -2.91 1.96 -21.79
N SER A 67 -3.79 2.02 -22.80
CA SER A 67 -3.73 1.14 -23.98
C SER A 67 -2.45 1.33 -24.80
N GLU A 68 -1.99 2.57 -24.96
CA GLU A 68 -0.75 2.90 -25.68
C GLU A 68 0.48 2.41 -24.90
N LEU A 69 0.51 2.69 -23.59
CA LEU A 69 1.60 2.34 -22.69
C LEU A 69 1.76 0.81 -22.56
N GLY A 70 0.65 0.10 -22.41
CA GLY A 70 0.61 -1.35 -22.20
C GLY A 70 0.68 -2.21 -23.46
N ARG A 71 0.57 -1.63 -24.67
CA ARG A 71 0.30 -2.38 -25.92
C ARG A 71 -1.04 -3.15 -25.82
N GLY A 72 -2.06 -2.48 -25.28
CA GLY A 72 -3.38 -3.03 -24.99
C GLY A 72 -3.79 -2.86 -23.52
N TRP A 73 -5.09 -2.93 -23.27
CA TRP A 73 -5.66 -2.74 -21.93
C TRP A 73 -5.34 -3.86 -20.94
N ILE A 74 -5.35 -5.12 -21.39
CA ILE A 74 -5.09 -6.26 -20.51
C ILE A 74 -3.65 -6.22 -19.97
N PRO A 75 -2.60 -6.09 -20.81
CA PRO A 75 -1.24 -6.00 -20.30
C PRO A 75 -1.00 -4.75 -19.45
N PHE A 76 -1.66 -3.62 -19.77
CA PHE A 76 -1.59 -2.41 -18.94
C PHE A 76 -2.12 -2.69 -17.52
N ILE A 77 -3.35 -3.20 -17.42
CA ILE A 77 -3.98 -3.51 -16.13
C ILE A 77 -3.08 -4.46 -15.35
N LEU A 78 -2.63 -5.56 -15.95
CA LEU A 78 -1.79 -6.53 -15.25
C LEU A 78 -0.47 -5.94 -14.73
N ARG A 79 0.17 -5.00 -15.44
CA ARG A 79 1.44 -4.44 -14.96
C ARG A 79 1.27 -3.32 -13.93
N VAL A 80 0.13 -2.65 -13.97
CA VAL A 80 -0.19 -1.51 -13.11
C VAL A 80 -0.93 -1.94 -11.85
N PHE A 81 -1.61 -3.09 -11.89
CA PHE A 81 -2.39 -3.59 -10.78
C PHE A 81 -1.51 -3.87 -9.54
N PRO A 82 -1.84 -3.33 -8.37
CA PRO A 82 -1.02 -3.46 -7.17
C PRO A 82 -1.20 -4.83 -6.49
N PHE A 83 -0.76 -5.91 -7.15
CA PHE A 83 -0.90 -7.29 -6.68
C PHE A 83 -0.31 -7.52 -5.28
N PHE A 84 0.82 -6.87 -4.99
CA PHE A 84 1.45 -6.95 -3.66
C PHE A 84 0.48 -6.52 -2.55
N TRP A 85 -0.15 -5.35 -2.71
CA TRP A 85 -1.08 -4.83 -1.71
C TRP A 85 -2.38 -5.61 -1.65
N MET A 86 -2.87 -6.11 -2.80
CA MET A 86 -4.03 -7.00 -2.82
C MET A 86 -3.75 -8.28 -2.02
N LEU A 87 -2.58 -8.90 -2.22
CA LEU A 87 -2.18 -10.09 -1.47
C LEU A 87 -2.04 -9.81 0.02
N MET A 88 -1.45 -8.66 0.40
CA MET A 88 -1.38 -8.23 1.80
C MET A 88 -2.76 -8.07 2.43
N ILE A 89 -3.72 -7.46 1.73
CA ILE A 89 -5.10 -7.31 2.21
C ILE A 89 -5.73 -8.69 2.44
N ILE A 90 -5.58 -9.63 1.50
CA ILE A 90 -6.12 -11.00 1.62
C ILE A 90 -5.53 -11.70 2.85
N LEU A 91 -4.21 -11.64 3.03
CA LEU A 91 -3.52 -12.25 4.18
C LEU A 91 -3.98 -11.62 5.50
N LEU A 92 -4.09 -10.30 5.56
CA LEU A 92 -4.51 -9.59 6.78
C LEU A 92 -5.98 -9.85 7.11
N VAL A 93 -6.87 -9.90 6.12
CA VAL A 93 -8.27 -10.32 6.33
C VAL A 93 -8.33 -11.74 6.87
N TYR A 94 -7.49 -12.65 6.37
CA TYR A 94 -7.41 -14.02 6.87
C TYR A 94 -6.91 -14.07 8.32
N LEU A 95 -5.89 -13.28 8.69
CA LEU A 95 -5.41 -13.17 10.07
C LEU A 95 -6.48 -12.60 11.01
N ILE A 96 -7.21 -11.56 10.57
CA ILE A 96 -8.33 -10.99 11.30
C ILE A 96 -9.42 -12.05 11.49
N TYR A 97 -9.74 -12.82 10.46
CA TYR A 97 -10.71 -13.91 10.52
C TYR A 97 -10.33 -14.98 11.56
N ILE A 98 -9.09 -15.48 11.53
CA ILE A 98 -8.60 -16.46 12.53
C ILE A 98 -8.70 -15.87 13.93
N SER A 99 -8.30 -14.61 14.08
CA SER A 99 -8.28 -13.92 15.37
C SER A 99 -9.68 -13.77 15.94
N LEU A 100 -10.64 -13.35 15.12
CA LEU A 100 -12.04 -13.24 15.52
C LEU A 100 -12.62 -14.61 15.88
N ARG A 101 -12.30 -15.67 15.12
CA ARG A 101 -12.75 -17.05 15.42
C ARG A 101 -12.24 -17.57 16.77
N HIS A 102 -11.06 -17.14 17.21
CA HIS A 102 -10.50 -17.51 18.52
C HIS A 102 -11.08 -16.70 19.68
N THR A 103 -11.86 -15.65 19.42
CA THR A 103 -12.55 -14.88 20.46
C THR A 103 -13.80 -15.62 20.94
N SER A 104 -14.13 -15.50 22.22
CA SER A 104 -15.22 -16.22 22.91
C SER A 104 -16.60 -16.16 22.22
N SER A 105 -16.90 -15.09 21.47
CA SER A 105 -18.16 -14.92 20.73
C SER A 105 -18.02 -15.11 19.22
N GLY A 106 -16.80 -15.17 18.68
CA GLY A 106 -16.57 -15.14 17.24
C GLY A 106 -16.98 -16.40 16.50
N TYR A 107 -17.02 -17.56 17.18
CA TYR A 107 -17.47 -18.81 16.57
C TYR A 107 -18.95 -18.78 16.15
N LYS A 108 -19.75 -17.89 16.75
CA LYS A 108 -21.20 -17.80 16.52
C LYS A 108 -21.55 -17.15 15.17
N TYR A 109 -20.64 -16.37 14.59
CA TYR A 109 -20.89 -15.68 13.32
C TYR A 109 -20.54 -16.55 12.12
N LYS A 110 -21.29 -16.37 11.03
CA LYS A 110 -21.02 -17.04 9.75
C LYS A 110 -19.70 -16.52 9.17
N THR A 111 -18.90 -17.42 8.60
CA THR A 111 -17.60 -17.07 7.99
C THR A 111 -17.73 -15.97 6.94
N SER A 112 -18.73 -16.07 6.06
CA SER A 112 -18.99 -15.06 5.03
C SER A 112 -19.30 -13.67 5.60
N MET A 113 -20.04 -13.62 6.72
CA MET A 113 -20.39 -12.36 7.38
C MET A 113 -19.15 -11.68 7.97
N ILE A 114 -18.26 -12.44 8.62
CA ILE A 114 -17.01 -11.89 9.19
C ILE A 114 -16.12 -11.32 8.08
N ILE A 115 -15.92 -12.08 7.01
CA ILE A 115 -15.08 -11.66 5.88
C ILE A 115 -15.68 -10.41 5.21
N LEU A 116 -16.98 -10.42 4.90
CA LEU A 116 -17.66 -9.31 4.25
C LEU A 116 -17.56 -8.02 5.07
N LEU A 117 -17.87 -8.08 6.37
CA LEU A 117 -17.75 -6.90 7.26
C LEU A 117 -16.31 -6.40 7.35
N SER A 118 -15.33 -7.30 7.45
CA SER A 118 -13.92 -6.92 7.49
C SER A 118 -13.51 -6.18 6.22
N VAL A 119 -13.90 -6.70 5.05
CA VAL A 119 -13.62 -6.06 3.75
C VAL A 119 -14.29 -4.70 3.66
N ILE A 120 -15.55 -4.57 4.05
CA ILE A 120 -16.28 -3.28 4.02
C ILE A 120 -15.60 -2.24 4.91
N ILE A 121 -15.23 -2.61 6.14
CA ILE A 121 -14.55 -1.70 7.08
C ILE A 121 -13.17 -1.31 6.55
N ILE A 122 -12.37 -2.28 6.09
CA ILE A 122 -11.05 -2.03 5.52
C ILE A 122 -11.15 -1.10 4.30
N ALA A 123 -12.13 -1.34 3.42
CA ALA A 123 -12.37 -0.51 2.26
C ALA A 123 -12.77 0.92 2.67
N GLY A 124 -13.75 1.09 3.55
CA GLY A 124 -14.20 2.40 4.01
C GLY A 124 -13.10 3.21 4.68
N VAL A 125 -12.37 2.61 5.63
CA VAL A 125 -11.29 3.29 6.34
C VAL A 125 -10.09 3.54 5.43
N GLY A 126 -9.70 2.59 4.59
CA GLY A 126 -8.60 2.73 3.65
C GLY A 126 -8.85 3.84 2.62
N ILE A 127 -10.06 3.91 2.07
CA ILE A 127 -10.47 5.01 1.18
C ILE A 127 -10.43 6.35 1.93
N GLY A 128 -10.93 6.41 3.16
CA GLY A 128 -10.82 7.61 4.01
C GLY A 128 -9.37 8.06 4.22
N LEU A 129 -8.47 7.12 4.55
CA LEU A 129 -7.04 7.39 4.73
C LEU A 129 -6.36 7.86 3.43
N HIS A 130 -6.79 7.36 2.26
CA HIS A 130 -6.30 7.84 0.98
C HIS A 130 -6.55 9.35 0.80
N PHE A 131 -7.77 9.83 1.09
CA PHE A 131 -8.10 11.25 1.01
C PHE A 131 -7.32 12.12 2.01
N LEU A 132 -6.87 11.53 3.12
CA LEU A 132 -5.97 12.17 4.09
C LEU A 132 -4.49 12.13 3.67
N GLY A 133 -4.16 11.52 2.52
CA GLY A 133 -2.78 11.35 2.03
C GLY A 133 -2.03 10.17 2.65
N GLY A 134 -2.71 9.31 3.41
CA GLY A 134 -2.12 8.12 4.03
C GLY A 134 -1.60 7.11 3.01
N GLY A 135 -2.28 6.97 1.86
CA GLY A 135 -1.84 6.10 0.78
C GLY A 135 -0.49 6.51 0.20
N GLN A 136 -0.31 7.80 -0.13
CA GLN A 136 0.97 8.32 -0.65
C GLN A 136 2.11 8.15 0.35
N LYS A 137 1.90 8.52 1.62
CA LYS A 137 2.94 8.42 2.66
C LYS A 137 3.37 6.97 2.89
N THR A 138 2.41 6.04 2.90
CA THR A 138 2.68 4.61 3.08
C THR A 138 3.41 4.03 1.87
N GLU A 139 3.03 4.44 0.66
CA GLU A 139 3.70 4.05 -0.58
C GLU A 139 5.17 4.51 -0.58
N GLU A 140 5.43 5.78 -0.27
CA GLU A 140 6.79 6.32 -0.18
C GLU A 140 7.60 5.63 0.93
N PHE A 141 6.98 5.34 2.07
CA PHE A 141 7.62 4.61 3.16
C PHE A 141 8.02 3.20 2.73
N ALA A 142 7.11 2.46 2.09
CA ALA A 142 7.36 1.11 1.60
C ALA A 142 8.47 1.10 0.55
N GLN A 143 8.48 2.05 -0.39
CA GLN A 143 9.52 2.14 -1.42
C GLN A 143 10.93 2.36 -0.84
N ARG A 144 11.04 3.20 0.19
CA ARG A 144 12.35 3.54 0.79
C ARG A 144 12.89 2.46 1.72
N HIS A 145 12.01 1.76 2.44
CA HIS A 145 12.42 0.85 3.52
C HIS A 145 12.26 -0.63 3.18
N MET A 146 11.55 -0.99 2.11
CA MET A 146 11.32 -2.39 1.72
C MET A 146 11.98 -2.66 0.36
N PRO A 147 13.19 -3.28 0.31
CA PRO A 147 13.93 -3.51 -0.94
C PRO A 147 13.12 -4.25 -2.01
N VAL A 148 12.36 -5.27 -1.59
CA VAL A 148 11.47 -6.03 -2.47
C VAL A 148 10.41 -5.14 -3.12
N TYR A 149 9.89 -4.17 -2.37
CA TYR A 149 8.88 -3.24 -2.88
C TYR A 149 9.48 -2.17 -3.80
N GLY A 150 10.71 -1.71 -3.52
CA GLY A 150 11.47 -0.83 -4.40
C GLY A 150 11.65 -1.42 -5.81
N ALA A 151 11.94 -2.72 -5.93
CA ALA A 151 12.05 -3.39 -7.22
C ALA A 151 10.73 -3.39 -8.01
N ILE A 152 9.59 -3.62 -7.34
CA ILE A 152 8.25 -3.54 -7.97
C ILE A 152 7.95 -2.12 -8.46
N HIS A 153 8.36 -1.10 -7.69
CA HIS A 153 8.25 0.30 -8.11
C HIS A 153 9.08 0.58 -9.37
N GLN A 154 10.34 0.12 -9.41
CA GLN A 154 11.20 0.27 -10.59
C GLN A 154 10.60 -0.39 -11.85
N GLN A 155 9.99 -1.57 -11.73
CA GLN A 155 9.29 -2.21 -12.85
C GLN A 155 8.12 -1.37 -13.38
N ARG A 156 7.37 -0.70 -12.48
CA ARG A 156 6.32 0.25 -12.90
C ARG A 156 6.89 1.49 -13.59
N MET A 157 8.06 1.97 -13.17
CA MET A 157 8.75 3.05 -13.87
C MET A 157 9.26 2.59 -15.25
N GLN A 158 9.69 1.34 -15.41
CA GLN A 158 10.14 0.80 -16.71
C GLN A 158 9.03 0.80 -17.77
N LEU A 159 7.76 0.69 -17.37
CA LEU A 159 6.64 0.88 -18.30
C LEU A 159 6.68 2.24 -18.98
N TRP A 160 7.14 3.25 -18.25
CA TRP A 160 7.28 4.62 -18.72
C TRP A 160 8.65 4.91 -19.34
N HIS A 161 9.57 3.95 -19.34
CA HIS A 161 10.88 4.09 -19.95
C HIS A 161 10.86 3.47 -21.35
N GLN A 162 10.11 4.10 -22.26
CA GLN A 162 10.03 3.72 -23.68
C GLN A 162 10.18 4.97 -24.55
N PRO A 163 11.37 5.62 -24.59
CA PRO A 163 11.54 6.92 -25.23
C PRO A 163 11.13 6.90 -26.71
N GLU A 164 11.47 5.85 -27.44
CA GLU A 164 11.12 5.66 -28.86
C GLU A 164 9.60 5.66 -29.11
N ARG A 165 8.80 5.34 -28.10
CA ARG A 165 7.33 5.35 -28.16
C ARG A 165 6.73 6.61 -27.55
N GLY A 166 7.58 7.58 -27.21
CA GLY A 166 7.18 8.86 -26.65
C GLY A 166 6.90 8.82 -25.15
N PHE A 167 7.43 7.85 -24.40
CA PHE A 167 7.31 7.79 -22.94
C PHE A 167 8.68 7.82 -22.28
N LEU A 168 8.88 8.76 -21.35
CA LEU A 168 10.09 8.88 -20.57
C LEU A 168 9.75 8.97 -19.07
N ALA A 169 10.48 8.26 -18.23
CA ALA A 169 10.39 8.38 -16.78
C ALA A 169 11.78 8.49 -16.16
N GLY A 170 11.87 9.31 -15.11
CA GLY A 170 13.12 9.54 -14.41
C GLY A 170 12.98 10.58 -13.32
N SER A 171 14.12 11.03 -12.82
CA SER A 171 14.20 12.03 -11.75
C SER A 171 14.79 13.32 -12.28
N ILE A 172 14.23 14.45 -11.86
CA ILE A 172 14.75 15.77 -12.23
C ILE A 172 16.06 16.01 -11.50
N VAL A 173 17.17 16.19 -12.23
CA VAL A 173 18.50 16.48 -11.66
C VAL A 173 18.85 17.96 -11.73
N ALA A 174 18.32 18.68 -12.72
CA ALA A 174 18.47 20.13 -12.83
C ALA A 174 17.26 20.76 -13.54
N ILE A 175 17.06 22.06 -13.32
CA ILE A 175 16.01 22.87 -13.96
C ILE A 175 16.71 24.08 -14.59
N GLU A 176 16.60 24.21 -15.91
CA GLU A 176 17.25 25.26 -16.70
C GLU A 176 16.18 26.22 -17.23
N GLY A 177 15.93 27.29 -16.47
CA GLY A 177 14.91 28.28 -16.82
C GLY A 177 13.48 27.76 -16.64
N LYS A 178 12.56 28.22 -17.49
CA LYS A 178 11.11 27.91 -17.39
C LYS A 178 10.67 26.73 -18.26
N HIS A 179 11.43 26.42 -19.30
CA HIS A 179 11.00 25.52 -20.37
C HIS A 179 11.93 24.32 -20.58
N VAL A 180 13.01 24.20 -19.81
CA VAL A 180 13.95 23.07 -19.93
C VAL A 180 14.20 22.47 -18.55
N CYS A 181 14.14 21.15 -18.47
CA CYS A 181 14.62 20.40 -17.31
C CYS A 181 15.52 19.25 -17.74
N ILE A 182 16.47 18.91 -16.88
CA ILE A 182 17.38 17.78 -17.07
C ILE A 182 16.84 16.62 -16.25
N LEU A 183 16.63 15.48 -16.90
CA LEU A 183 16.06 14.28 -16.33
C LEU A 183 17.06 13.13 -16.42
N GLU A 184 17.31 12.46 -15.29
CA GLU A 184 18.05 11.19 -15.26
C GLU A 184 17.05 10.03 -15.32
N ASP A 185 17.16 9.19 -16.35
CA ASP A 185 16.30 8.05 -16.54
C ASP A 185 16.71 6.82 -15.71
N LEU A 186 15.94 5.73 -15.77
CA LEU A 186 16.23 4.49 -15.03
C LEU A 186 17.55 3.82 -15.46
N GLY A 187 18.01 4.07 -16.68
CA GLY A 187 19.27 3.60 -17.23
C GLY A 187 20.46 4.49 -16.89
N LYS A 188 20.26 5.55 -16.10
CA LYS A 188 21.24 6.61 -15.79
C LYS A 188 21.64 7.46 -17.01
N ASN A 189 20.81 7.49 -18.05
CA ASN A 189 21.02 8.44 -19.15
C ASN A 189 20.42 9.78 -18.78
N ILE A 190 21.08 10.85 -19.24
CA ILE A 190 20.65 12.21 -19.04
C ILE A 190 19.86 12.68 -20.26
N TRP A 191 18.68 13.25 -20.04
CA TRP A 191 17.80 13.75 -21.08
C TRP A 191 17.53 15.23 -20.89
N HIS A 192 17.66 16.01 -21.96
CA HIS A 192 17.23 17.40 -22.01
C HIS A 192 15.76 17.45 -22.42
N VAL A 193 14.89 17.74 -21.45
CA VAL A 193 13.44 17.75 -21.67
C VAL A 193 12.98 19.18 -21.92
N GLN A 194 12.57 19.47 -23.15
CA GLN A 194 11.98 20.74 -23.51
C GLN A 194 10.47 20.70 -23.28
N LEU A 195 9.99 21.53 -22.37
CA LEU A 195 8.59 21.72 -22.04
C LEU A 195 7.98 22.69 -23.06
N LYS A 196 7.01 22.22 -23.85
CA LYS A 196 6.07 23.12 -24.52
C LYS A 196 5.23 23.82 -23.45
N ASP A 197 4.75 25.05 -23.67
CA ASP A 197 3.90 25.79 -22.70
C ASP A 197 2.83 24.85 -22.13
N VAL A 198 3.08 24.36 -20.91
CA VAL A 198 2.31 23.27 -20.33
C VAL A 198 1.02 23.88 -19.83
N ASP A 199 -0.12 23.37 -20.31
CA ASP A 199 -1.48 23.86 -19.96
C ASP A 199 -1.75 23.91 -18.44
N LYS A 200 -0.91 23.29 -17.60
CA LYS A 200 -1.00 23.34 -16.14
C LYS A 200 0.38 23.69 -15.54
N PRO A 201 0.48 24.73 -14.71
CA PRO A 201 1.73 25.05 -14.01
C PRO A 201 2.03 23.95 -12.99
N ILE A 202 3.00 23.09 -13.30
CA ILE A 202 3.54 22.10 -12.38
C ILE A 202 4.80 22.68 -11.76
N ILE A 203 4.87 22.71 -10.43
CA ILE A 203 6.07 23.15 -9.70
C ILE A 203 7.06 21.98 -9.68
N LEU A 204 8.03 22.02 -10.59
CA LEU A 204 9.12 21.05 -10.65
C LEU A 204 10.15 21.35 -9.54
N HIS A 205 10.72 20.30 -8.97
CA HIS A 205 11.85 20.40 -8.03
C HIS A 205 12.84 19.28 -8.29
N ILE A 206 14.10 19.56 -7.95
CA ILE A 206 15.19 18.57 -8.03
C ILE A 206 14.84 17.37 -7.16
N GLY A 207 15.08 16.17 -7.69
CA GLY A 207 14.74 14.88 -7.08
C GLY A 207 13.28 14.45 -7.30
N MET A 208 12.43 15.26 -7.94
CA MET A 208 11.07 14.83 -8.28
C MET A 208 11.12 13.72 -9.35
N GLN A 209 10.46 12.59 -9.07
CA GLN A 209 10.18 11.58 -10.10
C GLN A 209 9.04 12.05 -10.99
N VAL A 210 9.26 12.04 -12.30
CA VAL A 210 8.28 12.49 -13.30
C VAL A 210 8.10 11.47 -14.42
N LYS A 211 6.96 11.57 -15.06
CA LYS A 211 6.56 10.86 -16.27
C LYS A 211 6.34 11.90 -17.35
N VAL A 212 6.96 11.72 -18.50
CA VAL A 212 6.93 12.64 -19.63
C VAL A 212 6.39 11.89 -20.84
N ARG A 213 5.45 12.52 -21.54
CA ARG A 213 4.97 12.07 -22.85
C ARG A 213 5.39 13.09 -23.90
N GLY A 214 5.87 12.61 -25.04
CA GLY A 214 6.34 13.49 -26.11
C GLY A 214 7.08 12.74 -27.19
N ILE A 215 8.04 13.41 -27.82
CA ILE A 215 8.77 12.89 -28.97
C ILE A 215 10.28 13.00 -28.70
N VAL A 216 11.01 11.93 -29.00
CA VAL A 216 12.48 11.93 -28.93
C VAL A 216 13.03 12.80 -30.06
N GLY A 217 13.93 13.71 -29.69
CA GLY A 217 14.75 14.50 -30.61
C GLY A 217 16.12 13.88 -30.85
N ASN A 218 16.99 14.65 -31.47
CA ASN A 218 18.40 14.27 -31.65
C ASN A 218 19.17 14.47 -30.33
N GLU A 219 20.30 13.79 -30.16
CA GLU A 219 21.28 14.08 -29.08
C GLU A 219 20.68 14.09 -27.65
N GLN A 220 19.84 13.12 -27.30
CA GLN A 220 19.19 13.00 -25.97
C GLN A 220 18.24 14.17 -25.61
N TRP A 221 17.72 14.87 -26.62
CA TRP A 221 16.59 15.77 -26.43
C TRP A 221 15.26 15.03 -26.41
N PHE A 222 14.35 15.48 -25.55
CA PHE A 222 12.99 14.99 -25.48
C PHE A 222 12.03 16.18 -25.49
N PHE A 223 11.22 16.29 -26.54
CA PHE A 223 10.23 17.36 -26.66
C PHE A 223 8.95 16.92 -25.97
N ALA A 224 8.70 17.46 -24.78
CA ALA A 224 7.56 17.09 -23.94
C ALA A 224 6.27 17.75 -24.44
N GLU A 225 5.28 16.92 -24.72
CA GLU A 225 3.89 17.33 -24.90
C GLU A 225 3.18 17.44 -23.55
N SER A 226 3.53 16.57 -22.62
CA SER A 226 3.06 16.66 -21.23
C SER A 226 4.08 16.09 -20.25
N ILE A 227 4.11 16.69 -19.07
CA ILE A 227 4.88 16.22 -17.92
C ILE A 227 3.93 16.05 -16.74
N ARG A 228 4.06 14.96 -16.00
CA ARG A 228 3.26 14.66 -14.81
C ARG A 228 4.17 14.12 -13.71
N PRO A 229 3.92 14.45 -12.43
CA PRO A 229 4.58 13.75 -11.32
C PRO A 229 4.33 12.24 -11.38
N PHE A 230 5.34 11.42 -11.05
CA PHE A 230 5.15 9.98 -11.03
C PHE A 230 4.11 9.56 -9.98
N PHE A 231 4.13 10.27 -8.86
CA PHE A 231 3.11 10.25 -7.83
C PHE A 231 2.45 11.61 -7.73
N PRO A 232 1.11 11.71 -7.78
CA PRO A 232 0.42 12.97 -7.58
C PRO A 232 0.73 13.46 -6.17
N LYS A 233 1.60 14.46 -6.05
CA LYS A 233 1.84 15.16 -4.79
C LYS A 233 0.63 16.06 -4.59
N ARG A 234 -0.09 15.91 -3.47
CA ARG A 234 -1.06 16.93 -3.07
C ARG A 234 -0.31 18.26 -3.06
N ILE A 235 -0.80 19.23 -3.84
CA ILE A 235 -0.42 20.64 -3.71
C ILE A 235 -0.60 20.92 -2.22
N MET A 236 0.51 21.03 -1.48
CA MET A 236 0.45 21.62 -0.17
C MET A 236 0.05 23.07 -0.43
N LEU A 237 -1.24 23.34 -0.31
CA LEU A 237 -1.72 24.68 -0.03
C LEU A 237 -1.09 25.02 1.32
N ASN A 238 0.14 25.54 1.28
CA ASN A 238 0.64 26.36 2.36
C ASN A 238 -0.38 27.49 2.47
N ARG A 239 -1.15 27.48 3.55
CA ARG A 239 -1.71 28.70 4.11
C ARG A 239 -0.59 29.43 4.83
#